data_AF-A0A9D1TCC8-F1
#
_entry.id   AF-A0A9D1TCC8-F1
#
_cell.length_a   1.000
_cell.length_b   1.000
_cell.length_c   1.000
_cell.angle_alpha   90.00
_cell.angle_beta   90.00
_cell.angle_gamma   90.00
#
_symmetry.space_group_name_H-M   'P 1'
#
loop_
_entity.id
_entity.type
_entity.pdbx_description
1 polymer ?
#
loop_
_entity_poly.entity_id
_entity_poly.type
_entity_poly.pdbx_seq_one_letter_code
_entity_poly.pdbx_strand_id
1 'polypeptide(L)'
;LDTPWQAWVLPREDANGRVSSVSVVNLSPGASESLSLRVRRPKGGQWTLMGLDLAQTPLSFVPSGPDEIQLCLPSIPAWSVTTAFCHD
;
A
#
# COMPACT_ATOMS: atom_id res chain seq x y z
N LEU A 1 8.31 2.08 -1.54
CA LEU A 1 8.23 1.10 -0.45
C LEU A 1 9.61 1.05 0.18
N ASP A 2 9.70 1.27 1.48
CA ASP A 2 10.97 1.13 2.21
C ASP A 2 11.01 -0.25 2.86
N THR A 3 11.89 -1.12 2.37
CA THR A 3 11.97 -2.50 2.82
C THR A 3 13.28 -3.17 2.36
N PRO A 4 13.88 -4.06 3.19
CA PRO A 4 14.95 -4.94 2.75
C PRO A 4 14.46 -6.17 1.97
N TRP A 5 13.14 -6.42 1.92
CA TRP A 5 12.55 -7.59 1.27
C TRP A 5 12.37 -7.39 -0.24
N GLN A 6 12.39 -8.49 -0.98
CA GLN A 6 12.01 -8.47 -2.39
C GLN A 6 10.49 -8.27 -2.50
N ALA A 7 10.09 -7.15 -3.09
CA ALA A 7 8.69 -6.82 -3.29
C ALA A 7 8.48 -6.05 -4.60
N TRP A 8 7.30 -6.20 -5.18
CA TRP A 8 6.83 -5.36 -6.27
C TRP A 8 5.76 -4.40 -5.78
N VAL A 9 5.79 -3.18 -6.30
CA VAL A 9 4.81 -2.12 -6.02
C VAL A 9 4.16 -1.73 -7.33
N LEU A 10 2.85 -1.89 -7.41
CA LEU A 10 2.06 -1.69 -8.62
C LEU A 10 1.00 -0.62 -8.35
N PRO A 11 1.32 0.68 -8.52
CA PRO A 11 0.35 1.75 -8.37
C PRO A 11 -0.64 1.76 -9.54
N ARG A 12 -1.87 2.18 -9.26
CA ARG A 12 -2.87 2.52 -10.27
C ARG A 12 -3.30 3.96 -10.04
N GLU A 13 -3.42 4.70 -11.13
CA GLU A 13 -3.84 6.10 -11.12
C GLU A 13 -5.24 6.24 -11.72
N ASP A 14 -5.97 7.26 -11.28
CA ASP A 14 -7.23 7.69 -11.89
C ASP A 14 -6.99 8.52 -13.16
N ALA A 15 -8.06 9.03 -13.77
CA ALA A 15 -7.98 9.85 -14.97
C ALA A 15 -7.23 11.19 -14.78
N ASN A 16 -7.03 11.62 -13.53
CA ASN A 16 -6.31 12.85 -13.18
C ASN A 16 -4.85 12.58 -12.80
N GLY A 17 -4.35 11.34 -12.95
CA GLY A 17 -3.00 10.96 -12.56
C GLY A 17 -2.79 10.90 -11.04
N ARG A 18 -3.88 10.76 -10.26
CA ARG A 18 -3.83 10.59 -8.81
C ARG A 18 -3.90 9.12 -8.44
N VAL A 19 -3.12 8.69 -7.45
CA VAL A 19 -3.05 7.27 -7.06
C VAL A 19 -4.36 6.84 -6.40
N SER A 20 -5.05 5.90 -7.05
CA SER A 20 -6.32 5.33 -6.59
C SER A 20 -6.15 4.04 -5.79
N SER A 21 -5.07 3.31 -6.05
CA SER A 21 -4.74 2.08 -5.32
C SER A 21 -3.28 1.69 -5.55
N VAL A 22 -2.69 0.94 -4.62
CA VAL A 22 -1.35 0.36 -4.78
C VAL A 22 -1.39 -1.10 -4.36
N SER A 23 -1.04 -2.01 -5.27
CA SER A 23 -0.80 -3.41 -4.92
C SER A 23 0.65 -3.60 -4.52
N VAL A 24 0.88 -4.32 -3.42
CA VAL A 24 2.20 -4.73 -2.95
C VAL A 24 2.26 -6.24 -2.97
N VAL A 25 3.21 -6.77 -3.73
CA VAL A 25 3.48 -8.22 -3.82
C VAL A 25 4.73 -8.51 -3.02
N ASN A 26 4.61 -9.34 -1.98
CA ASN A 26 5.77 -9.87 -1.28
C ASN A 26 6.31 -11.06 -2.09
N LEU A 27 7.52 -10.92 -2.63
CA LEU A 27 8.21 -11.94 -3.43
C LEU A 27 9.26 -12.71 -2.60
N SER A 28 9.28 -12.48 -1.29
CA SER A 28 10.20 -13.14 -0.38
C SER A 28 9.64 -14.48 0.11
N PRO A 29 10.50 -15.44 0.48
CA PRO A 29 10.07 -16.74 1.00
C PRO A 29 9.40 -16.68 2.38
N GLY A 30 9.56 -15.56 3.10
CA GLY A 30 8.94 -15.31 4.40
C GLY A 30 7.94 -14.16 4.36
N ALA A 31 7.10 -14.08 5.39
CA ALA A 31 6.25 -12.91 5.59
C ALA A 31 7.12 -11.65 5.79
N SER A 32 6.65 -10.51 5.31
CA SER A 32 7.30 -9.23 5.60
C SER A 32 7.09 -8.84 7.06
N GLU A 33 7.86 -7.90 7.60
CA GLU A 33 7.38 -7.15 8.76
C GLU A 33 6.35 -6.10 8.29
N SER A 34 5.90 -5.25 9.20
CA SER A 34 5.12 -4.06 8.82
C SER A 34 5.91 -3.20 7.83
N LEU A 35 5.23 -2.69 6.81
CA LEU A 35 5.85 -1.95 5.72
C LEU A 35 5.45 -0.48 5.72
N SER A 36 6.41 0.37 5.35
CA SER A 36 6.17 1.78 5.08
C SER A 36 6.02 2.02 3.58
N LEU A 37 4.79 2.35 3.15
CA LEU A 37 4.48 2.66 1.75
C LEU A 37 4.22 4.16 1.58
N ARG A 38 5.17 4.86 0.96
CA ARG A 38 4.96 6.23 0.49
C ARG A 38 4.09 6.24 -0.78
N VAL A 39 3.04 7.06 -0.76
CA VAL A 39 2.10 7.28 -1.86
C VAL A 39 2.11 8.76 -2.21
N ARG A 40 2.44 9.07 -3.46
CA ARG A 40 2.42 10.44 -4.00
C ARG A 40 1.12 10.69 -4.74
N ARG A 41 0.62 11.92 -4.66
CA ARG A 41 -0.61 12.40 -5.29
C ARG A 41 -1.79 11.46 -5.02
N PRO A 42 -2.10 11.13 -3.75
CA PRO A 42 -3.23 10.25 -3.45
C PRO A 42 -4.54 10.90 -3.95
N LYS A 43 -5.47 10.08 -4.48
CA LYS A 43 -6.75 10.62 -4.97
C LYS A 43 -7.62 11.18 -3.83
N GLY A 44 -7.49 10.62 -2.63
CA GLY A 44 -8.33 10.93 -1.47
C GLY A 44 -7.63 10.64 -0.14
N GLY A 45 -8.42 10.68 0.94
CA GLY A 45 -7.93 10.67 2.32
C GLY A 45 -8.24 9.41 3.12
N GLN A 46 -8.98 8.44 2.57
CA GLN A 46 -9.28 7.20 3.28
C GLN A 46 -8.64 6.01 2.58
N TRP A 47 -8.14 5.05 3.36
CA TRP A 47 -7.40 3.92 2.83
C TRP A 47 -7.82 2.61 3.47
N THR A 48 -7.98 1.57 2.65
CA THR A 48 -8.27 0.21 3.11
C THR A 48 -7.37 -0.79 2.43
N LEU A 49 -6.80 -1.70 3.18
CA LEU A 49 -6.03 -2.83 2.68
C LEU A 49 -6.94 -4.05 2.51
N MET A 50 -6.79 -4.73 1.39
CA MET A 50 -7.45 -6.00 1.11
C MET A 50 -6.43 -6.98 0.54
N GLY A 51 -6.61 -8.27 0.82
CA GLY A 51 -5.78 -9.37 0.30
C GLY A 51 -6.61 -10.65 0.27
N LEU A 52 -6.04 -11.74 -0.23
CA LEU A 52 -6.76 -13.01 -0.38
C LEU A 52 -7.35 -13.50 0.96
N ASP A 53 -6.53 -13.50 2.01
CA ASP A 53 -6.90 -13.95 3.36
C ASP A 53 -6.93 -12.80 4.38
N LEU A 54 -6.97 -11.56 3.89
CA LEU A 54 -6.99 -10.37 4.72
C LEU A 54 -8.35 -9.70 4.62
N ALA A 55 -9.10 -9.70 5.73
CA ALA A 55 -10.30 -8.90 5.87
C ALA A 55 -10.01 -7.42 5.54
N GLN A 56 -11.00 -6.72 4.99
CA GLN A 56 -10.84 -5.30 4.67
C GLN A 56 -10.41 -4.52 5.92
N THR A 57 -9.18 -4.03 5.90
CA THR A 57 -8.52 -3.43 7.06
C THR A 57 -8.27 -1.95 6.78
N PRO A 58 -8.85 -1.03 7.56
CA PRO A 58 -8.52 0.39 7.45
C PRO A 58 -7.02 0.63 7.69
N LEU A 59 -6.42 1.48 6.87
CA LEU A 59 -5.02 1.88 7.02
C LEU A 59 -4.94 3.28 7.61
N SER A 60 -4.09 3.43 8.62
CA SER A 60 -3.65 4.75 9.07
C SER A 60 -2.59 5.29 8.12
N PHE A 61 -2.51 6.61 8.04
CA PHE A 61 -1.49 7.30 7.27
C PHE A 61 -1.06 8.58 7.96
N VAL A 62 0.15 9.01 7.64
CA VAL A 62 0.69 10.31 8.05
C VAL A 62 1.14 11.08 6.82
N PRO A 63 0.96 12.41 6.76
CA PRO A 63 1.60 13.23 5.72
C PRO A 63 3.12 13.05 5.76
N SER A 64 3.75 12.86 4.59
CA SER A 64 5.21 12.69 4.47
C SER A 64 5.87 13.69 3.52
N GLY A 65 5.10 14.61 2.94
CA GLY A 65 5.58 15.67 2.07
C GLY A 65 4.45 16.42 1.36
N PRO A 66 4.76 17.33 0.43
CA PRO A 66 3.77 17.98 -0.41
C PRO A 66 3.06 16.94 -1.28
N ASP A 67 1.75 16.78 -1.09
CA ASP A 67 0.91 15.80 -1.80
C ASP A 67 1.48 14.37 -1.71
N GLU A 68 2.05 14.01 -0.55
CA GLU A 68 2.59 12.67 -0.27
C GLU A 68 2.16 12.22 1.12
N ILE A 69 1.77 10.95 1.22
CA ILE A 69 1.43 10.28 2.48
C ILE A 69 2.27 9.03 2.65
N GLN A 70 2.42 8.60 3.89
CA GLN A 70 3.00 7.32 4.26
C GLN A 70 1.93 6.43 4.89
N LEU A 71 1.62 5.32 4.22
CA LEU A 71 0.76 4.25 4.71
C LEU A 71 1.59 3.25 5.54
N CYS A 72 1.03 2.79 6.66
CA CYS A 72 1.60 1.69 7.43
C CYS A 72 0.87 0.39 7.08
N LEU A 73 1.49 -0.47 6.27
CA LEU A 73 0.91 -1.77 5.94
C LEU A 73 1.31 -2.81 7.02
N PRO A 74 0.40 -3.71 7.42
CA PRO A 74 0.77 -4.87 8.24
C PRO A 74 1.70 -5.81 7.46
N SER A 75 2.18 -6.83 8.16
CA SER A 75 2.91 -7.96 7.56
C SER A 75 2.13 -8.55 6.38
N ILE A 76 2.82 -8.73 5.26
CA ILE A 76 2.30 -9.38 4.06
C ILE A 76 2.89 -10.79 4.00
N PRO A 77 2.07 -11.86 3.93
CA PRO A 77 2.55 -13.24 3.82
C PRO A 77 3.51 -13.46 2.64
N ALA A 78 4.34 -14.50 2.75
CA ALA A 78 5.24 -14.91 1.67
C ALA A 78 4.47 -15.16 0.36
N TRP A 79 5.03 -14.73 -0.77
CA TRP A 79 4.45 -14.95 -2.11
C TRP A 79 2.99 -14.51 -2.25
N SER A 80 2.59 -13.46 -1.52
CA SER A 80 1.22 -12.96 -1.52
C SER A 80 1.12 -11.51 -1.99
N VAL A 81 -0.10 -11.11 -2.33
CA VAL A 81 -0.42 -9.74 -2.74
C VAL A 81 -1.47 -9.14 -1.82
N THR A 82 -1.27 -7.88 -1.44
CA THR A 82 -2.29 -7.04 -0.83
C THR A 82 -2.43 -5.75 -1.63
N THR A 83 -3.60 -5.13 -1.60
CA THR A 83 -3.86 -3.87 -2.30
C THR A 83 -4.45 -2.84 -1.34
N ALA A 84 -3.75 -1.71 -1.22
CA ALA A 84 -4.26 -0.54 -0.52
C ALA A 84 -5.13 0.26 -1.50
N PHE A 85 -6.42 0.35 -1.23
CA PHE A 85 -7.39 1.13 -2.01
C PHE A 85 -7.61 2.48 -1.34
N CYS A 86 -7.58 3.53 -2.14
CA CYS A 86 -7.94 4.87 -1.71
C CYS A 86 -9.43 5.12 -1.96
N HIS A 87 -10.08 5.80 -1.03
CA HIS A 87 -11.46 6.27 -1.12
C HIS A 87 -11.49 7.78 -0.92
N ASP A 88 -12.56 8.39 -1.42
CA ASP A 88 -12.82 9.82 -1.35
C ASP A 88 -13.19 10.25 0.09
#